data_AF-A0A1S1P4Q7-F1
#
_entry.id   AF-A0A1S1P4Q7-F1
#
_cell.length_a   1.000
_cell.length_b   1.000
_cell.length_c   1.000
_cell.angle_alpha   90.00
_cell.angle_beta   90.00
_cell.angle_gamma   90.00
#
_symmetry.space_group_name_H-M   'P 1'
#
loop_
_entity.id
_entity.type
_entity.pdbx_description
1 polymer ?
#
loop_
_entity_poly.entity_id
_entity_poly.type
_entity_poly.pdbx_seq_one_letter_code
_entity_poly.pdbx_strand_id
1 'polypeptide(L)'
;MAVSLADLVRGAAAEARRFAAGFPASGRKDDFPWAVIAAFDADVRGHVERDRRIEDERDRVLIASVTLAETSGDAEADEWDRARRRLIRAVDYLEETVLRFGIVNRAAARRGYGAAGDPVSTSPQE
;
A
#
# COMPACT_ATOMS: atom_id res chain seq x y z
N MET A 1 -5.12 -11.16 -20.21
CA MET A 1 -5.64 -9.92 -19.60
C MET A 1 -4.47 -8.98 -19.40
N ALA A 2 -4.53 -7.76 -19.92
CA ALA A 2 -3.52 -6.75 -19.63
C ALA A 2 -3.63 -6.35 -18.15
N VAL A 3 -2.50 -6.24 -17.44
CA VAL A 3 -2.47 -5.80 -16.05
C VAL A 3 -2.65 -4.27 -16.03
N SER A 4 -3.67 -3.79 -15.31
CA SER A 4 -3.86 -2.35 -15.11
C SER A 4 -3.09 -1.84 -13.89
N LEU A 5 -2.83 -0.53 -13.82
CA LEU A 5 -2.26 0.06 -12.61
C LEU A 5 -3.18 -0.14 -11.38
N ALA A 6 -4.50 -0.14 -11.57
CA ALA A 6 -5.44 -0.46 -10.50
C ALA A 6 -5.26 -1.88 -9.95
N ASP A 7 -4.95 -2.87 -10.80
CA ASP A 7 -4.73 -4.25 -10.35
C ASP A 7 -3.43 -4.39 -9.55
N LEU A 8 -2.38 -3.67 -9.94
CA LEU A 8 -1.14 -3.58 -9.17
C LEU A 8 -1.38 -2.95 -7.79
N VAL A 9 -2.18 -1.87 -7.73
CA VAL A 9 -2.57 -1.21 -6.48
C VAL A 9 -3.29 -2.19 -5.55
N ARG A 10 -4.30 -2.90 -6.06
CA ARG A 10 -5.04 -3.92 -5.29
C ARG A 10 -4.14 -5.06 -4.84
N GLY A 11 -3.23 -5.51 -5.70
CA GLY A 11 -2.25 -6.55 -5.39
C GLY A 11 -1.33 -6.15 -4.24
N ALA A 12 -0.72 -4.96 -4.33
CA ALA A 12 0.14 -4.41 -3.29
C ALA A 12 -0.60 -4.22 -1.96
N ALA A 13 -1.84 -3.72 -1.99
CA ALA A 13 -2.67 -3.58 -0.80
C ALA A 13 -3.02 -4.94 -0.17
N ALA A 14 -3.36 -5.95 -0.98
CA ALA A 14 -3.61 -7.31 -0.50
C ALA A 14 -2.37 -7.92 0.16
N GLU A 15 -1.18 -7.69 -0.40
CA GLU A 15 0.08 -8.15 0.19
C GLU A 15 0.39 -7.46 1.52
N ALA A 16 0.25 -6.13 1.59
CA ALA A 16 0.42 -5.36 2.81
C ALA A 16 -0.52 -5.84 3.94
N ARG A 17 -1.78 -6.17 3.63
CA ARG A 17 -2.72 -6.77 4.59
C ARG A 17 -2.26 -8.16 5.08
N ARG A 18 -1.68 -8.99 4.21
CA ARG A 18 -1.13 -10.30 4.62
C ARG A 18 0.04 -10.13 5.58
N PHE A 19 0.94 -9.19 5.34
CA PHE A 19 2.01 -8.86 6.28
C PHE A 19 1.43 -8.40 7.62
N ALA A 20 0.46 -7.49 7.60
CA ALA A 20 -0.22 -7.02 8.79
C ALA A 20 -0.91 -8.14 9.57
N ALA A 21 -1.52 -9.13 8.90
CA ALA A 21 -2.18 -10.27 9.54
C ALA A 21 -1.19 -11.33 10.07
N GLY A 22 -0.05 -11.52 9.40
CA GLY A 22 0.95 -12.53 9.75
C GLY A 22 1.94 -12.12 10.85
N PHE A 23 2.08 -10.82 11.13
CA PHE A 23 3.00 -10.33 12.17
C PHE A 23 2.54 -10.73 13.59
N PRO A 24 3.44 -11.16 14.50
CA PRO A 24 4.91 -11.15 14.42
C PRO A 24 5.55 -12.41 13.82
N ALA A 25 4.78 -13.43 13.42
CA ALA A 25 5.33 -14.71 12.95
C ALA A 25 6.12 -14.62 11.63
N SER A 26 5.96 -13.54 10.87
CA SER A 26 6.41 -13.39 9.48
C SER A 26 7.69 -12.57 9.27
N GLY A 27 8.37 -12.05 10.29
CA GLY A 27 9.59 -11.28 10.06
C GLY A 27 10.25 -10.62 11.27
N ARG A 28 11.38 -9.96 11.02
CA ARG A 28 12.08 -9.13 12.00
C ARG A 28 11.36 -7.80 12.17
N LYS A 29 11.24 -7.36 13.42
CA LYS A 29 10.59 -6.10 13.83
C LYS A 29 11.08 -4.88 13.04
N ASP A 30 12.39 -4.77 12.84
CA ASP A 30 13.03 -3.61 12.19
C ASP A 30 12.74 -3.52 10.68
N ASP A 31 12.55 -4.67 10.03
CA ASP A 31 12.32 -4.75 8.58
C ASP A 31 10.83 -4.67 8.22
N PHE A 32 9.95 -4.92 9.19
CA PHE A 32 8.51 -5.03 8.98
C PHE A 32 7.89 -3.79 8.30
N PRO A 33 8.18 -2.54 8.72
CA PRO A 33 7.61 -1.37 8.06
C PRO A 33 7.93 -1.29 6.57
N TRP A 34 9.15 -1.66 6.19
CA TRP A 34 9.60 -1.66 4.80
C TRP A 34 8.99 -2.81 4.00
N ALA A 35 8.87 -3.99 4.61
CA ALA A 35 8.22 -5.14 3.99
C ALA A 35 6.75 -4.86 3.64
N VAL A 36 6.01 -4.17 4.53
CA VAL A 36 4.60 -3.82 4.32
C VAL A 36 4.39 -2.91 3.10
N ILE A 37 5.29 -1.96 2.85
CA ILE A 37 5.14 -0.98 1.74
C ILE A 37 5.92 -1.39 0.47
N ALA A 38 6.72 -2.45 0.52
CA ALA A 38 7.66 -2.82 -0.54
C ALA A 38 6.98 -2.98 -1.91
N ALA A 39 5.89 -3.75 -1.98
CA ALA A 39 5.14 -3.95 -3.21
C ALA A 39 4.58 -2.63 -3.77
N PHE A 40 4.09 -1.75 -2.89
CA PHE A 40 3.60 -0.44 -3.31
C PHE A 40 4.71 0.43 -3.90
N ASP A 41 5.87 0.50 -3.23
CA ASP A 41 7.01 1.31 -3.68
C ASP A 41 7.59 0.79 -5.01
N ALA A 42 7.63 -0.53 -5.20
CA ALA A 42 8.15 -1.17 -6.40
C ALA A 42 7.20 -1.04 -7.60
N ASP A 43 5.91 -1.32 -7.39
CA ASP A 43 4.96 -1.55 -8.48
C ASP A 43 4.01 -0.38 -8.74
N VAL A 44 3.83 0.54 -7.77
CA VAL A 44 2.82 1.61 -7.86
C VAL A 44 3.44 3.00 -7.80
N ARG A 45 4.28 3.30 -6.81
CA ARG A 45 4.72 4.67 -6.52
C ARG A 45 5.39 5.35 -7.71
N GLY A 46 6.21 4.62 -8.47
CA GLY A 46 6.87 5.11 -9.68
C GLY A 46 5.97 5.21 -10.91
N HIS A 47 4.70 4.84 -10.81
CA HIS A 47 3.75 4.69 -11.92
C HIS A 47 2.57 5.66 -11.87
N VAL A 48 2.43 6.35 -10.74
CA VAL A 48 1.53 7.49 -10.59
C VAL A 48 2.27 8.82 -10.78
N GLU A 49 1.57 9.85 -11.21
CA GLU A 49 2.04 11.23 -11.10
C GLU A 49 2.21 11.61 -9.62
N ARG A 50 3.13 12.54 -9.33
CA ARG A 50 3.38 12.95 -7.95
C ARG A 50 2.13 13.59 -7.34
N ASP A 51 1.61 12.97 -6.29
CA ASP A 51 0.48 13.47 -5.52
C ASP A 51 0.80 13.43 -4.02
N ARG A 52 0.72 14.59 -3.37
CA ARG A 52 1.04 14.72 -1.94
C ARG A 52 0.12 13.87 -1.06
N ARG A 53 -1.14 13.68 -1.43
CA ARG A 53 -2.11 12.89 -0.64
C ARG A 53 -1.70 11.41 -0.61
N ILE A 54 -1.18 10.90 -1.73
CA ILE A 54 -0.68 9.52 -1.82
C ILE A 54 0.54 9.35 -0.92
N GLU A 55 1.48 10.31 -0.94
CA GLU A 55 2.67 10.26 -0.08
C GLU A 55 2.30 10.38 1.41
N ASP A 56 1.34 11.24 1.77
CA ASP A 56 0.85 11.37 3.15
C ASP A 56 0.23 10.05 3.67
N GLU A 57 -0.54 9.33 2.83
CA GLU A 57 -1.10 8.02 3.22
C GLU A 57 -0.04 6.90 3.23
N ARG A 58 0.96 6.97 2.36
CA ARG A 58 2.13 6.07 2.42
C ARG A 58 2.85 6.22 3.75
N ASP A 59 3.08 7.44 4.19
CA ASP A 59 3.69 7.71 5.49
C ASP A 59 2.81 7.24 6.65
N ARG A 60 1.48 7.35 6.52
CA ARG A 60 0.54 6.78 7.52
C ARG A 60 0.67 5.26 7.65
N VAL A 61 0.88 4.54 6.54
CA VAL A 61 1.14 3.08 6.57
C VAL A 61 2.45 2.79 7.30
N LEU A 62 3.52 3.53 6.99
CA LEU A 62 4.82 3.37 7.67
C LEU A 62 4.73 3.64 9.18
N ILE A 63 4.02 4.68 9.60
CA ILE A 63 3.81 4.98 11.02
C ILE A 63 3.01 3.87 11.71
N ALA A 64 1.95 3.38 11.07
CA ALA A 64 1.11 2.33 11.63
C ALA A 64 1.85 0.98 11.71
N SER A 65 2.73 0.68 10.76
CA SER A 65 3.53 -0.55 10.78
C SER A 65 4.61 -0.51 11.85
N VAL A 66 5.28 0.64 12.04
CA VAL A 66 6.17 0.86 13.20
C VAL A 66 5.40 0.70 14.51
N THR A 67 4.19 1.28 14.62
CA THR A 67 3.37 1.15 15.84
C THR A 67 3.08 -0.31 16.19
N LEU A 68 2.71 -1.13 15.19
CA LEU A 68 2.49 -2.56 15.39
C LEU A 68 3.79 -3.31 15.75
N ALA A 69 4.88 -3.00 15.07
CA ALA A 69 6.19 -3.59 15.34
C ALA A 69 6.68 -3.29 16.75
N GLU A 70 6.46 -2.05 17.21
CA GLU A 70 6.83 -1.56 18.54
C GLU A 70 5.88 -1.98 19.66
N THR A 71 4.77 -2.66 19.36
CA THR A 71 3.86 -3.17 20.39
C THR A 71 4.59 -4.17 21.28
N SER A 72 4.48 -4.00 22.59
CA SER A 72 5.26 -4.79 23.55
C SER A 72 4.84 -6.27 23.56
N GLY A 73 5.78 -7.16 23.84
CA GLY A 73 5.51 -8.60 23.93
C GLY A 73 4.61 -8.99 25.11
N ASP A 74 4.55 -8.16 26.15
CA ASP A 74 3.67 -8.29 27.32
C ASP A 74 2.36 -7.48 27.19
N ALA A 75 2.16 -6.80 26.05
CA ALA A 75 0.94 -6.05 25.79
C ALA A 75 -0.28 -6.98 25.72
N GLU A 76 -1.42 -6.45 26.16
CA GLU A 76 -2.69 -7.17 26.12
C GLU A 76 -3.09 -7.50 24.68
N ALA A 77 -3.83 -8.59 24.49
CA ALA A 77 -4.31 -9.01 23.16
C ALA A 77 -5.08 -7.89 22.45
N ASP A 78 -5.89 -7.11 23.18
CA ASP A 78 -6.65 -5.98 22.65
C ASP A 78 -5.78 -4.83 22.13
N GLU A 79 -4.57 -4.66 22.67
CA GLU A 79 -3.62 -3.66 22.19
C GLU A 79 -3.02 -4.09 20.85
N TRP A 80 -2.54 -5.33 20.77
CA TRP A 80 -2.08 -5.96 19.52
C TRP A 80 -3.14 -5.88 18.42
N ASP A 81 -4.38 -6.20 18.76
CA ASP A 81 -5.52 -6.16 17.87
C ASP A 81 -5.83 -4.74 17.38
N ARG A 82 -5.75 -3.74 18.27
CA ARG A 82 -5.91 -2.33 17.89
C ARG A 82 -4.81 -1.86 16.95
N ALA A 83 -3.55 -2.17 17.24
CA ALA A 83 -2.42 -1.81 16.38
C ALA A 83 -2.55 -2.45 15.00
N ARG A 84 -2.92 -3.73 14.94
CA ARG A 84 -3.15 -4.47 13.69
C ARG A 84 -4.28 -3.85 12.86
N ARG A 85 -5.43 -3.58 13.48
CA ARG A 85 -6.58 -2.93 12.79
C ARG A 85 -6.21 -1.55 12.27
N ARG A 86 -5.38 -0.79 13.01
CA ARG A 86 -4.91 0.53 12.57
C ARG A 86 -4.05 0.43 11.31
N LEU A 87 -3.15 -0.55 11.25
CA LEU A 87 -2.33 -0.78 10.06
C LEU A 87 -3.17 -1.19 8.86
N ILE A 88 -4.09 -2.13 9.01
CA ILE A 88 -4.99 -2.56 7.92
C ILE A 88 -5.77 -1.36 7.38
N ARG A 89 -6.33 -0.53 8.27
CA ARG A 89 -7.05 0.68 7.85
C ARG A 89 -6.15 1.68 7.10
N ALA A 90 -4.91 1.84 7.51
CA ALA A 90 -3.96 2.71 6.80
C ALA A 90 -3.68 2.20 5.38
N VAL A 91 -3.54 0.87 5.22
CA VAL A 91 -3.38 0.23 3.90
C VAL A 91 -4.63 0.46 3.04
N ASP A 92 -5.82 0.28 3.60
CA ASP A 92 -7.08 0.50 2.90
C ASP A 92 -7.21 1.95 2.41
N TYR A 93 -6.82 2.93 3.25
CA TYR A 93 -6.84 4.34 2.85
C TYR A 93 -5.81 4.69 1.78
N LEU A 94 -4.62 4.09 1.81
CA LEU A 94 -3.63 4.27 0.75
C LEU A 94 -4.17 3.74 -0.58
N GLU A 95 -4.73 2.53 -0.58
CA GLU A 95 -5.39 1.95 -1.76
C GLU A 95 -6.48 2.87 -2.29
N GLU A 96 -7.44 3.28 -1.44
CA GLU A 96 -8.53 4.16 -1.83
C GLU A 96 -8.02 5.49 -2.41
N THR A 97 -7.03 6.09 -1.76
CA THR A 97 -6.45 7.37 -2.17
C THR A 97 -5.80 7.27 -3.54
N VAL A 98 -5.08 6.19 -3.81
CA VAL A 98 -4.43 5.97 -5.11
C VAL A 98 -5.47 5.70 -6.19
N LEU A 99 -6.50 4.88 -5.92
CA LEU A 99 -7.56 4.61 -6.89
C LEU A 99 -8.39 5.87 -7.21
N ARG A 100 -8.58 6.75 -6.22
CA ARG A 100 -9.40 7.96 -6.34
C ARG A 100 -8.66 9.15 -6.95
N PHE A 101 -7.38 9.31 -6.64
CA PHE A 101 -6.62 10.51 -6.99
C PHE A 101 -5.40 10.24 -7.86
N GLY A 102 -4.97 8.99 -7.97
CA GLY A 102 -3.83 8.61 -8.78
C GLY A 102 -4.10 8.87 -10.26
N ILE A 103 -3.09 9.44 -10.92
CA ILE A 103 -3.06 9.65 -12.36
C ILE A 103 -1.90 8.83 -12.93
N VAL A 104 -2.15 8.07 -13.99
CA VAL A 104 -1.15 7.24 -14.67
C VAL A 104 -0.09 8.14 -15.29
N ASN A 105 1.19 7.89 -14.98
CA ASN A 105 2.29 8.66 -15.56
C ASN A 105 2.82 8.06 -16.87
N ARG A 106 3.73 8.78 -17.54
CA ARG A 106 4.34 8.31 -18.80
C ARG A 106 5.17 7.02 -18.66
N ALA A 107 5.73 6.73 -17.49
CA ALA A 107 6.48 5.49 -17.27
C ALA A 107 5.53 4.29 -17.19
N ALA A 108 4.39 4.44 -16.52
CA ALA A 108 3.33 3.43 -16.45
C ALA A 108 2.69 3.19 -17.82
N ALA A 109 2.42 4.26 -18.58
CA ALA A 109 1.86 4.13 -19.93
C ALA A 109 2.77 3.36 -20.88
N ARG A 110 4.10 3.59 -20.80
CA ARG A 110 5.09 2.80 -21.56
C ARG A 110 5.12 1.31 -21.18
N ARG A 111 4.66 0.96 -19.98
CA ARG A 111 4.52 -0.44 -19.52
C ARG A 111 3.15 -1.05 -19.83
N GLY A 112 2.24 -0.27 -20.41
CA GLY A 112 0.90 -0.75 -20.79
C GLY A 112 -0.09 -0.78 -19.64
N TYR A 113 0.15 -0.05 -18.54
CA TYR A 113 -0.74 -0.04 -17.36
C TYR A 113 -1.93 0.95 -17.47
N GLY A 114 -2.11 1.59 -18.63
CA GLY A 114 -3.10 2.64 -18.91
C GLY A 114 -2.52 3.72 -19.85
N ALA A 115 -3.28 4.75 -20.22
CA ALA A 115 -2.71 5.89 -20.93
C ALA A 115 -2.22 6.97 -19.94
N ALA A 116 -1.19 7.72 -20.31
CA ALA A 116 -0.67 8.77 -19.45
C ALA A 116 -1.70 9.90 -19.30
N GLY A 117 -1.98 10.31 -18.07
CA GLY A 117 -3.03 11.28 -17.75
C GLY A 117 -4.37 10.66 -17.37
N ASP A 118 -4.54 9.34 -17.57
CA ASP A 118 -5.77 8.66 -17.15
C ASP A 118 -5.84 8.52 -15.63
N PRO A 119 -7.04 8.59 -15.03
CA PRO A 119 -7.25 8.15 -13.66
C PRO A 119 -6.84 6.68 -13.49
N VAL A 120 -6.19 6.34 -12.38
CA VAL A 120 -5.81 4.94 -12.07
C VAL A 120 -7.01 4.02 -12.04
N SER A 121 -8.18 4.50 -11.60
CA SER A 121 -9.42 3.73 -11.54
C SER A 121 -10.06 3.45 -12.90
N THR A 122 -9.59 4.08 -13.97
CA THR A 122 -10.08 3.79 -15.32
C THR A 122 -9.54 2.45 -15.79
N SER A 123 -10.43 1.50 -16.09
CA SER A 123 -10.05 0.23 -16.69
C SER A 123 -9.32 0.47 -18.03
N PRO A 124 -8.29 -0.32 -18.39
CA PRO A 124 -7.69 -0.25 -19.71
C PRO A 124 -8.80 -0.44 -20.75
N GLN A 125 -8.96 0.52 -21.67
CA GLN A 125 -9.89 0.35 -22.79
C GLN A 125 -9.40 -0.84 -23.63
N GLU A 126 -10.29 -1.82 -23.84
CA GLU A 126 -10.05 -3.03 -24.65
C GLU A 126 -9.75 -2.73 -26.12
#